data_AF-A0A3N1DAG0-F1
#
_entry.id   AF-A0A3N1DAG0-F1
#
_cell.length_a   1.000
_cell.length_b   1.000
_cell.length_c   1.000
_cell.angle_alpha   90.00
_cell.angle_beta   90.00
_cell.angle_gamma   90.00
#
_symmetry.space_group_name_H-M   'P 1'
#
loop_
_entity.id
_entity.type
_entity.pdbx_description
1 polymer ?
#
loop_
_entity_poly.entity_id
_entity_poly.type
_entity_poly.pdbx_seq_one_letter_code
_entity_poly.pdbx_strand_id
1 'polypeptide(L)'
;MREGPARKRSAKGATALEWALLTPVIILVILISIQFAMVFHANHIALSAAQSGARAARVLGADGDWQGAGIAAATNSVNQLGPNVLTGVAVTPLGDGNYDRGFEVTGTAVTVVPGMTFTVTKQAVGAVECFRPDVGEAMNCED
;
A
#
# COMPACT_ATOMS: atom_id res chain seq x y z
N MET A 1 -42.11 -45.19 48.37
CA MET A 1 -41.42 -44.91 47.10
C MET A 1 -40.14 -44.13 47.40
N ARG A 2 -39.00 -44.49 46.78
CA ARG A 2 -37.72 -43.76 46.89
C ARG A 2 -37.59 -42.87 45.65
N GLU A 3 -37.67 -41.56 45.82
CA GLU A 3 -37.39 -40.60 44.76
C GLU A 3 -35.87 -40.38 44.69
N GLY A 4 -35.25 -40.77 43.58
CA GLY A 4 -33.82 -40.55 43.34
C GLY A 4 -33.55 -39.08 43.00
N PRO A 5 -32.41 -38.51 43.40
CA PRO A 5 -32.12 -37.10 43.16
C PRO A 5 -31.97 -36.82 41.66
N ALA A 6 -32.81 -35.94 41.14
CA ALA A 6 -32.72 -35.42 39.79
C ALA A 6 -31.37 -34.68 39.63
N ARG A 7 -30.48 -35.22 38.79
CA ARG A 7 -29.24 -34.56 38.38
C ARG A 7 -29.61 -33.27 37.65
N LYS A 8 -29.51 -32.12 38.32
CA LYS A 8 -29.59 -30.80 37.68
C LYS A 8 -28.43 -30.67 36.70
N ARG A 9 -28.72 -30.83 35.41
CA ARG A 9 -27.78 -30.57 34.31
C ARG A 9 -27.39 -29.10 34.40
N SER A 10 -26.15 -28.83 34.77
CA SER A 10 -25.68 -27.48 35.08
C SER A 10 -25.70 -26.61 33.81
N ALA A 11 -26.46 -25.52 33.84
CA ALA A 11 -26.50 -24.49 32.80
C ALA A 11 -25.13 -23.79 32.57
N LYS A 12 -24.10 -24.13 33.37
CA LYS A 12 -22.71 -23.67 33.20
C LYS A 12 -22.10 -24.03 31.83
N GLY A 13 -22.60 -25.07 31.16
CA GLY A 13 -22.14 -25.44 29.82
C GLY A 13 -22.58 -24.47 28.72
N ALA A 14 -23.74 -23.81 28.89
CA ALA A 14 -24.26 -22.85 27.90
C ALA A 14 -23.45 -21.55 27.90
N THR A 15 -23.11 -21.03 29.09
CA THR A 15 -22.25 -19.84 29.20
C THR A 15 -20.81 -20.12 28.80
N ALA A 16 -20.25 -21.30 29.13
CA ALA A 16 -18.89 -21.65 28.72
C ALA A 16 -18.72 -21.75 27.20
N LEU A 17 -19.73 -22.29 26.49
CA LEU A 17 -19.70 -22.40 25.02
C LEU A 17 -19.81 -21.03 24.34
N GLU A 18 -20.62 -20.13 24.89
CA GLU A 18 -20.76 -18.76 24.41
C GLU A 18 -19.42 -18.00 24.49
N TRP A 19 -18.74 -18.04 25.64
CA TRP A 19 -17.41 -17.44 25.81
C TRP A 19 -16.32 -18.10 24.95
N ALA A 20 -16.41 -19.42 24.73
CA ALA A 20 -15.49 -20.16 23.88
C ALA A 20 -15.62 -19.77 22.39
N LEU A 21 -16.80 -19.35 21.94
CA LEU A 21 -17.03 -18.81 20.60
C LEU A 21 -16.73 -17.32 20.49
N LEU A 22 -16.98 -16.56 21.57
CA LEU A 22 -16.80 -15.10 21.57
C LEU A 22 -15.32 -14.69 21.53
N THR A 23 -14.47 -15.41 22.26
CA THR A 23 -13.02 -15.14 22.33
C THR A 23 -12.32 -15.20 20.95
N PRO A 24 -12.46 -16.28 20.16
CA PRO A 24 -11.84 -16.32 18.83
C PRO A 24 -12.42 -15.29 17.87
N VAL A 25 -13.71 -14.94 17.98
CA VAL A 25 -14.33 -13.88 17.18
C VAL A 25 -13.70 -12.51 17.48
N ILE A 26 -13.47 -12.18 18.75
CA ILE A 26 -12.81 -10.93 19.13
C ILE A 26 -11.39 -10.88 18.57
N ILE A 27 -10.62 -11.97 18.71
CA ILE A 27 -9.26 -12.05 18.14
C ILE A 27 -9.31 -11.83 16.63
N LEU A 28 -10.26 -12.45 15.93
CA LEU A 28 -10.43 -12.30 14.49
C LEU A 28 -10.74 -10.84 14.10
N VAL A 29 -11.63 -10.16 14.83
CA VAL A 29 -11.92 -8.73 14.60
C VAL A 29 -10.69 -7.84 14.82
N ILE A 30 -9.90 -8.12 15.85
CA ILE A 30 -8.64 -7.40 16.11
C ILE A 30 -7.66 -7.63 14.96
N LEU A 31 -7.48 -8.88 14.53
CA LEU A 31 -6.61 -9.23 13.39
C LEU A 31 -7.06 -8.55 12.10
N ILE A 32 -8.36 -8.52 11.80
CA ILE A 32 -8.91 -7.81 10.63
C ILE A 32 -8.61 -6.31 10.72
N SER A 33 -8.79 -5.70 11.89
CA SER A 33 -8.55 -4.27 12.08
C SER A 33 -7.07 -3.91 11.85
N ILE A 34 -6.15 -4.73 12.37
CA ILE A 34 -4.70 -4.57 12.14
C ILE A 34 -4.38 -4.78 10.65
N GLN A 35 -4.97 -5.80 10.01
CA GLN A 35 -4.79 -6.07 8.58
C GLN A 35 -5.24 -4.88 7.73
N PHE A 36 -6.38 -4.28 8.05
CA PHE A 36 -6.88 -3.08 7.37
C PHE A 36 -5.93 -1.90 7.54
N ALA A 37 -5.41 -1.66 8.74
CA ALA A 37 -4.45 -0.59 9.01
C ALA A 37 -3.16 -0.76 8.19
N MET A 38 -2.64 -2.00 8.07
CA MET A 38 -1.45 -2.27 7.25
C MET A 38 -1.71 -2.06 5.76
N VAL A 39 -2.87 -2.46 5.24
CA VAL A 39 -3.26 -2.18 3.84
C VAL A 39 -3.33 -0.68 3.60
N PHE A 40 -3.94 0.07 4.51
CA PHE A 40 -3.99 1.53 4.40
C PHE A 40 -2.59 2.15 4.41
N HIS A 41 -1.71 1.71 5.31
CA HIS A 41 -0.33 2.17 5.37
C HIS A 41 0.44 1.86 4.08
N ALA A 42 0.28 0.65 3.53
CA ALA A 42 0.86 0.25 2.25
C ALA A 42 0.41 1.14 1.08
N ASN A 43 -0.88 1.51 1.04
CA ASN A 43 -1.40 2.45 0.03
C ASN A 43 -0.73 3.83 0.10
N HIS A 44 -0.50 4.35 1.31
CA HIS A 44 0.19 5.63 1.49
C HIS A 44 1.65 5.58 1.02
N ILE A 45 2.36 4.49 1.32
CA ILE A 45 3.74 4.29 0.88
C ILE A 45 3.81 4.21 -0.65
N ALA A 46 2.93 3.41 -1.26
CA ALA A 46 2.89 3.26 -2.72
C ALA A 46 2.56 4.57 -3.44
N LEU A 47 1.63 5.37 -2.91
CA LEU A 47 1.31 6.69 -3.45
C LEU A 47 2.51 7.66 -3.34
N SER A 48 3.15 7.69 -2.16
CA SER A 48 4.32 8.53 -1.93
C SER A 48 5.48 8.18 -2.87
N ALA A 49 5.74 6.88 -3.07
CA ALA A 49 6.75 6.40 -4.01
C ALA A 49 6.42 6.72 -5.47
N ALA A 50 5.15 6.58 -5.87
CA ALA A 50 4.73 6.95 -7.22
C ALA A 50 4.94 8.46 -7.47
N GLN A 51 4.61 9.29 -6.47
CA GLN A 51 4.80 10.74 -6.54
C GLN A 51 6.29 11.14 -6.59
N SER A 52 7.16 10.47 -5.83
CA SER A 52 8.59 10.75 -5.86
C SER A 52 9.22 10.37 -7.20
N GLY A 53 8.83 9.22 -7.76
CA GLY A 53 9.22 8.81 -9.11
C GLY A 53 8.74 9.81 -10.16
N ALA A 54 7.45 10.19 -10.13
CA ALA A 54 6.88 11.14 -11.10
C ALA A 54 7.59 12.50 -11.03
N ARG A 55 7.91 12.99 -9.82
CA ARG A 55 8.66 14.23 -9.63
C ARG A 55 10.07 14.14 -10.22
N ALA A 56 10.79 13.05 -9.96
CA ALA A 56 12.12 12.86 -10.49
C ALA A 56 12.14 12.78 -12.03
N ALA A 57 11.13 12.14 -12.63
CA ALA A 57 11.02 12.06 -14.08
C ALA A 57 10.65 13.38 -14.77
N ARG A 58 9.91 14.27 -14.10
CA ARG A 58 9.52 15.58 -14.67
C ARG A 58 10.65 16.60 -14.73
N VAL A 59 11.69 16.45 -13.91
CA VAL A 59 12.83 17.39 -13.84
C VAL A 59 13.87 17.13 -14.94
N LEU A 60 13.92 15.91 -15.47
CA LEU A 60 14.84 15.55 -16.54
C LEU A 60 14.28 16.00 -17.90
N GLY A 61 15.12 16.54 -18.78
CA GLY A 61 14.72 16.93 -20.14
C GLY A 61 14.35 15.73 -21.03
N ALA A 62 14.02 15.99 -22.29
CA ALA A 62 13.70 14.95 -23.29
C ALA A 62 14.85 13.95 -23.51
N ASP A 63 16.10 14.42 -23.42
CA ASP A 63 17.30 13.61 -23.66
C ASP A 63 17.82 12.86 -22.41
N GLY A 64 17.17 13.02 -21.25
CA GLY A 64 17.57 12.40 -20.00
C GLY A 64 16.93 11.02 -19.77
N ASP A 65 17.64 10.12 -19.06
CA ASP A 65 17.08 8.84 -18.58
C ASP A 65 16.08 9.06 -17.42
N TRP A 66 14.90 9.59 -17.77
CA TRP A 66 13.83 9.88 -16.82
C TRP A 66 13.25 8.60 -16.19
N GLN A 67 13.29 7.49 -16.93
CA GLN A 67 12.78 6.19 -16.48
C GLN A 67 13.69 5.64 -15.37
N GLY A 68 14.99 5.58 -15.61
CA GLY A 68 15.97 5.12 -14.61
C GLY A 68 15.96 5.99 -13.35
N ALA A 69 15.93 7.31 -13.51
CA ALA A 69 15.89 8.24 -12.38
C ALA A 69 14.60 8.12 -11.56
N GLY A 70 13.44 7.99 -12.21
CA GLY A 70 12.17 7.82 -11.52
C GLY A 70 12.01 6.45 -10.85
N ILE A 71 12.49 5.37 -11.48
CA ILE A 71 12.55 4.04 -10.85
C ILE A 71 13.45 4.08 -9.62
N ALA A 72 14.64 4.69 -9.71
CA ALA A 72 15.55 4.81 -8.57
C ALA A 72 14.93 5.64 -7.43
N ALA A 73 14.28 6.76 -7.74
CA ALA A 73 13.62 7.61 -6.74
C ALA A 73 12.47 6.88 -6.05
N ALA A 74 11.58 6.25 -6.81
CA ALA A 74 10.47 5.47 -6.27
C ALA A 74 10.95 4.30 -5.41
N THR A 75 11.96 3.55 -5.89
CA THR A 75 12.55 2.42 -5.16
C THR A 75 13.19 2.88 -3.84
N ASN A 76 13.89 4.02 -3.84
CA ASN A 76 14.48 4.58 -2.61
C ASN A 76 13.39 5.00 -1.60
N SER A 77 12.29 5.61 -2.06
CA SER A 77 11.14 5.92 -1.20
C SER A 77 10.54 4.67 -0.58
N VAL A 78 10.36 3.60 -1.35
CA VAL A 78 9.85 2.31 -0.84
C VAL A 78 10.81 1.71 0.19
N ASN A 79 12.12 1.72 -0.08
CA ASN A 79 13.12 1.17 0.82
C ASN A 79 13.22 1.92 2.16
N GLN A 80 12.98 3.23 2.17
CA GLN A 80 12.98 4.02 3.41
C GLN A 80 11.70 3.81 4.23
N LEU A 81 10.56 3.58 3.57
CA LEU A 81 9.25 3.61 4.21
C LEU A 81 8.66 2.22 4.50
N GLY A 82 9.03 1.19 3.73
CA GLY A 82 8.29 -0.06 3.67
C GLY A 82 9.05 -1.40 3.73
N PRO A 83 10.30 -1.52 4.20
CA PRO A 83 11.05 -2.79 4.10
C PRO A 83 10.38 -3.96 4.83
N ASN A 84 9.52 -3.69 5.83
CA ASN A 84 8.80 -4.70 6.61
C ASN A 84 7.28 -4.75 6.35
N VAL A 85 6.75 -3.92 5.42
CA VAL A 85 5.30 -3.76 5.22
C VAL A 85 4.87 -4.21 3.82
N LEU A 86 5.76 -4.09 2.83
CA LEU A 86 5.49 -4.38 1.43
C LEU A 86 6.56 -5.34 0.88
N THR A 87 6.13 -6.44 0.26
CA THR A 87 7.00 -7.39 -0.44
C THR A 87 6.69 -7.39 -1.93
N GLY A 88 7.70 -7.70 -2.76
CA GLY A 88 7.54 -7.80 -4.22
C GLY A 88 7.15 -6.48 -4.87
N VAL A 89 7.75 -5.37 -4.45
CA VAL A 89 7.44 -4.06 -5.02
C VAL A 89 7.98 -3.96 -6.44
N ALA A 90 7.12 -3.63 -7.39
CA ALA A 90 7.50 -3.35 -8.77
C ALA A 90 7.08 -1.93 -9.16
N VAL A 91 8.01 -1.21 -9.79
CA VAL A 91 7.79 0.15 -10.29
C VAL A 91 7.81 0.10 -11.81
N THR A 92 6.72 0.52 -12.45
CA THR A 92 6.58 0.56 -13.90
C THR A 92 6.36 2.01 -14.37
N PRO A 93 7.05 2.47 -15.42
CA PRO A 93 6.82 3.80 -15.97
C PRO A 93 5.40 3.90 -16.58
N LEU A 94 4.79 5.08 -16.42
CA LEU A 94 3.47 5.45 -16.93
C LEU A 94 3.55 6.80 -17.66
N GLY A 95 2.60 7.05 -18.55
CA GLY A 95 2.54 8.26 -19.36
C GLY A 95 3.18 8.08 -20.74
N ASP A 96 3.05 9.10 -21.58
CA ASP A 96 3.56 9.09 -22.96
C ASP A 96 5.06 9.40 -23.06
N GLY A 97 5.68 9.81 -21.94
CA GLY A 97 7.11 10.10 -21.83
C GLY A 97 7.52 11.47 -22.38
N ASN A 98 6.64 12.12 -23.14
CA ASN A 98 6.90 13.40 -23.80
C ASN A 98 6.20 14.54 -23.08
N TYR A 99 4.89 14.42 -22.86
CA TYR A 99 4.06 15.45 -22.24
C TYR A 99 3.68 15.06 -20.82
N ASP A 100 3.42 13.77 -20.57
CA ASP A 100 3.06 13.21 -19.27
C ASP A 100 4.06 12.14 -18.85
N ARG A 101 4.60 12.29 -17.64
CA ARG A 101 5.50 11.32 -17.01
C ARG A 101 5.00 10.90 -15.64
N GLY A 102 5.04 9.60 -15.39
CA GLY A 102 4.54 9.02 -14.16
C GLY A 102 5.08 7.62 -13.90
N PHE A 103 4.68 7.08 -12.76
CA PHE A 103 5.01 5.71 -12.37
C PHE A 103 3.83 5.04 -11.68
N GLU A 104 3.67 3.75 -11.95
CA GLU A 104 2.86 2.84 -11.18
C GLU A 104 3.76 2.08 -10.21
N VAL A 105 3.31 1.96 -8.98
CA VAL A 105 3.94 1.18 -7.92
C VAL A 105 2.95 0.12 -7.49
N THR A 106 3.36 -1.14 -7.67
CA THR A 106 2.63 -2.32 -7.20
C THR A 106 3.41 -2.97 -6.07
N GLY A 107 2.70 -3.59 -5.13
CA GLY A 107 3.35 -4.36 -4.06
C GLY A 107 2.35 -5.21 -3.30
N THR A 108 2.85 -6.18 -2.54
CA THR A 108 2.01 -7.10 -1.76
C THR A 108 2.14 -6.76 -0.28
N ALA A 109 1.02 -6.51 0.40
CA ALA A 109 1.03 -6.26 1.84
C ALA A 109 1.31 -7.55 2.61
N VAL A 110 2.08 -7.45 3.70
CA VAL A 110 2.39 -8.60 4.57
C VAL A 110 1.09 -9.20 5.14
N THR A 111 0.96 -10.52 4.97
CA THR A 111 -0.21 -11.30 5.39
C THR A 111 -0.11 -11.64 6.87
N VAL A 112 -1.07 -11.18 7.67
CA VAL A 112 -1.18 -11.52 9.10
C VAL A 112 -2.27 -12.57 9.35
N VAL A 113 -3.26 -12.68 8.47
CA VAL A 113 -4.25 -13.77 8.50
C VAL A 113 -3.85 -14.87 7.51
N PRO A 114 -3.59 -16.12 7.96
CA PRO A 114 -3.18 -17.19 7.06
C PRO A 114 -4.23 -17.43 5.96
N GLY A 115 -3.80 -17.38 4.70
CA GLY A 115 -4.63 -17.62 3.52
C GLY A 115 -5.14 -16.38 2.75
N MET A 116 -4.82 -15.15 3.18
CA MET A 116 -5.22 -13.94 2.46
C MET A 116 -4.03 -13.10 2.00
N THR A 117 -3.87 -12.91 0.70
CA THR A 117 -2.89 -11.97 0.11
C THR A 117 -3.60 -10.71 -0.37
N PHE A 118 -3.02 -9.54 -0.08
CA PHE A 118 -3.57 -8.26 -0.51
C PHE A 118 -2.55 -7.53 -1.36
N THR A 119 -2.84 -7.40 -2.66
CA THR A 119 -2.03 -6.63 -3.61
C THR A 119 -2.51 -5.18 -3.62
N VAL A 120 -1.55 -4.26 -3.55
CA VAL A 120 -1.78 -2.81 -3.59
C VAL A 120 -1.16 -2.26 -4.87
N THR A 121 -1.93 -1.49 -5.62
CA THR A 121 -1.49 -0.79 -6.84
C THR A 121 -1.83 0.68 -6.72
N LYS A 122 -0.83 1.56 -6.92
CA LYS A 122 -1.01 3.02 -6.95
C LYS A 122 -0.20 3.63 -8.07
N GLN A 123 -0.74 4.71 -8.64
CA GLN A 123 -0.17 5.39 -9.79
C GLN A 123 -0.10 6.89 -9.51
N ALA A 124 0.93 7.55 -10.06
CA ALA A 124 1.01 9.01 -10.10
C ALA A 124 1.58 9.43 -11.45
N VAL A 125 0.88 10.35 -12.12
CA VAL A 125 1.25 10.90 -13.43
C VAL A 125 1.16 12.42 -13.37
N GLY A 126 1.94 13.12 -14.19
CA GLY A 126 1.66 14.51 -14.51
C GLY A 126 2.65 15.11 -15.50
N ALA A 127 2.34 16.33 -15.91
CA ALA A 127 3.01 16.99 -17.01
C ALA A 127 4.48 17.31 -16.73
N VAL A 128 5.32 17.27 -17.76
CA VAL A 128 6.73 17.69 -17.69
C VAL A 128 6.81 19.18 -17.35
N GLU A 129 7.64 19.54 -16.36
CA GLU A 129 7.81 20.94 -15.95
C GLU A 129 8.93 21.58 -16.75
N CYS A 130 8.60 22.62 -17.54
CA CYS A 130 9.63 23.47 -18.12
C CYS A 130 9.99 24.61 -17.18
N PHE A 131 11.28 24.82 -16.97
CA PHE A 131 11.77 25.97 -16.24
C PHE A 131 11.77 27.22 -17.14
N ARG A 132 10.94 28.21 -16.81
CA ARG A 132 11.00 29.55 -17.42
C ARG A 132 11.79 30.49 -16.49
N PRO A 133 13.02 30.88 -16.86
CA PRO A 133 13.79 31.83 -16.06
C PRO A 133 13.21 33.25 -16.14
N ASP A 134 13.38 34.03 -15.08
CA ASP A 134 12.97 35.45 -15.01
C ASP A 134 13.87 36.35 -15.89
N VAL A 135 15.09 35.88 -16.19
CA VAL A 135 16.05 36.50 -17.12
C VAL A 135 16.77 35.41 -17.93
N GLY A 136 16.75 35.50 -19.27
CA GLY A 136 17.36 34.53 -20.19
C GLY A 136 16.37 33.90 -21.17
N GLU A 137 16.86 33.17 -22.17
CA GLU A 137 16.00 32.44 -23.12
C GLU A 137 15.31 31.26 -22.41
N ALA A 138 13.99 31.12 -22.63
CA ALA A 138 13.24 29.97 -22.15
C ALA A 138 13.70 28.72 -22.91
N MET A 139 13.98 27.62 -22.19
CA MET A 139 14.14 26.33 -22.87
C MET A 139 12.76 25.85 -23.30
N ASN A 140 12.58 25.65 -24.61
CA ASN A 140 11.32 25.42 -25.30
C ASN A 140 10.46 24.34 -24.64
N CYS A 141 9.31 24.73 -24.08
CA CYS A 141 8.11 23.90 -24.20
C CYS A 141 7.52 24.25 -25.54
N GLU A 142 7.76 23.43 -26.55
CA GLU A 142 6.92 23.47 -27.74
C GLU A 142 5.89 22.35 -27.61
N ASP A 143 4.64 22.71 -27.95
CA ASP A 143 3.43 21.89 -27.88
C ASP A 143 3.53 20.60 -28.71
#